data_AF-A0A416EAQ2-F1
#
_entry.id   AF-A0A416EAQ2-F1
#
_cell.length_a   1.000
_cell.length_b   1.000
_cell.length_c   1.000
_cell.angle_alpha   90.00
_cell.angle_beta   90.00
_cell.angle_gamma   90.00
#
_symmetry.space_group_name_H-M   'P 1'
#
loop_
_entity.id
_entity.type
_entity.pdbx_description
1 polymer ?
#
loop_
_entity_poly.entity_id
_entity_poly.type
_entity_poly.pdbx_seq_one_letter_code
_entity_poly.pdbx_strand_id
1 'polypeptide(L)'
;MKLELFDLLSFEPAVLSNVGSIRSPLLRDIAKIRCSTYQSYISLLLLTPKMYYEMSGKKEEVPPDLSVYDLIAADETMYKAVESALDFFFCEKVVYQPEHRMFFTYNGAAGPDGDPLPTGIIHREIYGQVCDLILQQNYIQKKEEDLSEIKSKRALSIAMKLQRGREAKQTKARSNQNMELGNIISAVAAKHESLNPLNIWDITVYQLWDTFYRLCSNNILAIQSMSVAAWGDKEKQFDASGWFQRMG
;
A
#
# COMPACT_ATOMS: atom_id res chain seq x y z
N MET A 1 1.54 6.70 -11.58
CA MET A 1 2.56 5.75 -12.07
C MET A 1 2.30 4.40 -11.43
N LYS A 2 2.42 3.31 -12.19
CA LYS A 2 2.11 1.96 -11.72
C LYS A 2 3.34 1.08 -11.85
N LEU A 3 3.66 0.33 -10.80
CA LEU A 3 4.71 -0.68 -10.84
C LEU A 3 4.19 -1.92 -11.55
N GLU A 4 5.04 -2.54 -12.37
CA GLU A 4 4.68 -3.78 -13.04
C GLU A 4 4.67 -4.94 -12.04
N LEU A 5 3.93 -6.00 -12.36
CA LEU A 5 3.84 -7.17 -11.48
C LEU A 5 5.23 -7.78 -11.22
N PHE A 6 6.11 -7.76 -12.23
CA PHE A 6 7.48 -8.25 -12.09
C PHE A 6 8.25 -7.47 -11.02
N ASP A 7 8.14 -6.14 -11.02
CA ASP A 7 8.81 -5.28 -10.03
C ASP A 7 8.25 -5.52 -8.63
N LEU A 8 6.94 -5.74 -8.51
CA LEU A 8 6.26 -5.97 -7.23
C LEU A 8 6.57 -7.35 -6.63
N LEU A 9 6.84 -8.35 -7.46
CA LEU A 9 7.27 -9.69 -7.04
C LEU A 9 8.77 -9.77 -6.74
N SER A 10 9.56 -8.82 -7.27
CA SER A 10 11.01 -8.78 -7.07
C SER A 10 11.38 -8.35 -5.66
N PHE A 11 12.58 -8.77 -5.22
CA PHE A 11 13.24 -8.21 -4.03
C PHE A 11 13.99 -6.92 -4.34
N GLU A 12 14.17 -6.61 -5.63
CA GLU A 12 14.94 -5.45 -6.08
C GLU A 12 14.19 -4.14 -5.77
N PRO A 13 14.90 -3.11 -5.27
CA PRO A 13 14.31 -1.79 -5.09
C PRO A 13 13.83 -1.18 -6.41
N ALA A 14 12.70 -0.47 -6.37
CA ALA A 14 12.26 0.34 -7.50
C ALA A 14 12.95 1.71 -7.46
N VAL A 15 13.80 1.95 -8.46
CA VAL A 15 14.57 3.19 -8.58
C VAL A 15 13.69 4.31 -9.15
N LEU A 16 13.60 5.42 -8.42
CA LEU A 16 12.84 6.61 -8.78
C LEU A 16 13.81 7.76 -9.10
N SER A 17 13.82 8.19 -10.36
CA SER A 17 14.70 9.27 -10.83
C SER A 17 14.56 10.53 -9.97
N ASN A 18 15.69 11.06 -9.49
CA ASN A 18 15.78 12.25 -8.63
C ASN A 18 15.06 12.14 -7.27
N VAL A 19 14.67 10.93 -6.85
CA VAL A 19 13.98 10.69 -5.58
C VAL A 19 14.76 9.70 -4.72
N GLY A 20 15.20 8.57 -5.28
CA GLY A 20 15.86 7.48 -4.52
C GLY A 20 15.24 6.14 -4.87
N SER A 21 15.44 5.13 -4.04
CA SER A 21 15.02 3.75 -4.30
C SER A 21 14.07 3.27 -3.21
N ILE A 22 12.85 2.88 -3.60
CA ILE A 22 11.87 2.32 -2.68
C ILE A 22 11.96 0.80 -2.65
N ARG A 23 11.83 0.20 -1.47
CA ARG A 23 11.89 -1.25 -1.27
C ARG A 23 10.62 -1.76 -0.61
N SER A 24 10.16 -2.93 -1.04
CA SER A 24 9.13 -3.66 -0.32
C SER A 24 9.75 -4.28 0.93
N PRO A 25 9.21 -4.01 2.14
CA PRO A 25 9.81 -4.53 3.36
C PRO A 25 9.64 -6.03 3.45
N LEU A 26 10.67 -6.70 3.97
CA LEU A 26 10.56 -8.10 4.38
C LEU A 26 9.71 -8.20 5.65
N LEU A 27 9.03 -9.33 5.84
CA LEU A 27 8.24 -9.55 7.06
C LEU A 27 9.12 -9.50 8.32
N ARG A 28 10.39 -9.94 8.24
CA ARG A 28 11.36 -9.78 9.34
C ARG A 28 11.65 -8.33 9.71
N ASP A 29 11.61 -7.41 8.74
CA ASP A 29 11.86 -5.99 9.00
C ASP A 29 10.67 -5.36 9.73
N ILE A 30 9.45 -5.78 9.38
CA ILE A 30 8.24 -5.43 10.12
C ILE A 30 8.29 -5.98 11.55
N ALA A 31 8.76 -7.22 11.73
CA ALA A 31 8.89 -7.83 13.06
C ALA A 31 9.83 -7.02 13.97
N LYS A 32 10.93 -6.45 13.43
CA LYS A 32 11.86 -5.60 14.19
C LYS A 32 11.20 -4.32 14.72
N ILE A 33 10.37 -3.67 13.92
CA ILE A 33 9.69 -2.41 14.31
C ILE A 33 8.33 -2.61 14.98
N ARG A 34 7.85 -3.86 15.02
CA ARG A 34 6.49 -4.29 15.42
C ARG A 34 5.43 -3.96 14.37
N CYS A 35 4.45 -4.86 14.27
CA CYS A 35 3.34 -4.74 13.33
C CYS A 35 2.51 -3.45 13.52
N SER A 36 2.32 -3.00 14.77
CA SER A 36 1.59 -1.76 15.06
C SER A 36 2.27 -0.53 14.46
N THR A 37 3.60 -0.45 14.53
CA THR A 37 4.37 0.66 13.97
C THR A 37 4.29 0.66 12.45
N TYR A 38 4.45 -0.53 11.83
CA TYR A 38 4.25 -0.70 10.39
C TYR A 38 2.84 -0.27 9.95
N GLN A 39 1.79 -0.66 10.68
CA GLN A 39 0.42 -0.23 10.40
C GLN A 39 0.26 1.28 10.53
N SER A 40 0.92 1.93 11.49
CA SER A 40 0.96 3.38 11.60
C SER A 40 1.63 4.03 10.39
N TYR A 41 2.75 3.48 9.90
CA TYR A 41 3.42 3.97 8.69
C TYR A 41 2.51 3.88 7.46
N ILE A 42 1.86 2.74 7.23
CA ILE A 42 0.88 2.58 6.14
C ILE A 42 -0.26 3.59 6.28
N SER A 43 -0.75 3.82 7.50
CA SER A 43 -1.83 4.76 7.78
C SER A 43 -1.44 6.21 7.46
N LEU A 44 -0.18 6.60 7.70
CA LEU A 44 0.36 7.91 7.32
C LEU A 44 0.42 8.10 5.80
N LEU A 45 0.80 7.06 5.05
CA LEU A 45 0.86 7.10 3.58
C LEU A 45 -0.53 7.14 2.91
N LEU A 46 -1.55 6.63 3.61
CA LEU A 46 -2.96 6.68 3.21
C LEU A 46 -3.68 7.96 3.65
N LEU A 47 -3.02 8.80 4.45
CA LEU A 47 -3.63 10.00 5.01
C LEU A 47 -4.14 10.92 3.89
N THR A 48 -5.35 11.42 4.06
CA THR A 48 -5.96 12.44 3.21
C THR A 48 -6.26 13.69 4.04
N PRO A 49 -6.41 14.87 3.43
CA PRO A 49 -6.81 16.07 4.15
C PRO A 49 -8.11 15.88 4.96
N LYS A 50 -9.08 15.16 4.39
CA LYS A 50 -10.33 14.79 5.06
C LYS A 50 -10.10 13.96 6.32
N MET A 51 -9.30 12.88 6.21
CA MET A 51 -8.98 12.03 7.37
C MET A 51 -8.27 12.82 8.47
N TYR A 52 -7.34 13.71 8.09
CA TYR A 52 -6.65 14.57 9.05
C TYR A 52 -7.59 15.50 9.83
N TYR A 53 -8.53 16.15 9.13
CA TYR A 53 -9.52 17.03 9.76
C TYR A 53 -10.47 16.26 10.69
N GLU A 54 -10.93 15.07 10.25
CA GLU A 54 -11.76 14.18 11.06
C GLU A 54 -11.05 13.75 12.34
N MET A 55 -9.77 13.36 12.26
CA MET A 55 -8.94 12.99 13.42
C MET A 55 -8.68 14.18 14.35
N SER A 56 -8.54 15.38 13.80
CA SER A 56 -8.29 16.61 14.57
C SER A 56 -9.56 17.17 15.25
N GLY A 57 -10.73 16.55 15.04
CA GLY A 57 -12.00 17.05 15.54
C GLY A 57 -12.46 18.37 14.90
N LYS A 58 -11.83 18.78 13.80
CA LYS A 58 -12.19 20.01 13.08
C LYS A 58 -13.46 19.75 12.27
N LYS A 59 -14.48 20.58 12.49
CA LYS A 59 -15.78 20.51 11.77
C LYS A 59 -15.82 21.36 10.50
N GLU A 60 -14.73 22.06 10.21
CA GLU A 60 -14.59 22.94 9.06
C GLU A 60 -14.50 22.12 7.77
N GLU A 61 -15.02 22.67 6.67
CA GLU A 61 -14.80 22.07 5.35
C GLU A 61 -13.31 22.15 5.00
N VAL A 62 -12.78 21.05 4.49
CA VAL A 62 -11.41 20.98 3.99
C VAL A 62 -11.27 21.93 2.80
N PRO A 63 -10.33 22.88 2.81
CA PRO A 63 -10.09 23.76 1.67
C PRO A 63 -9.78 22.93 0.41
N PRO A 64 -10.35 23.28 -0.77
CA PRO A 64 -10.28 22.44 -1.96
C PRO A 64 -8.85 22.22 -2.47
N ASP A 65 -7.95 23.19 -2.28
CA ASP A 65 -6.57 23.14 -2.76
C ASP A 65 -5.56 22.65 -1.69
N LEU A 66 -6.05 22.29 -0.50
CA LEU A 66 -5.21 21.86 0.60
C LEU A 66 -4.70 20.43 0.37
N SER A 67 -3.38 20.29 0.20
CA SER A 67 -2.74 18.99 0.12
C SER A 67 -2.53 18.41 1.52
N VAL A 68 -2.54 17.08 1.64
CA VAL A 68 -2.11 16.40 2.88
C VAL A 68 -0.65 16.74 3.20
N TYR A 69 0.16 17.00 2.17
CA TYR A 69 1.54 17.43 2.34
C TYR A 69 1.63 18.79 3.04
N ASP A 70 0.73 19.73 2.73
CA ASP A 70 0.72 21.05 3.36
C ASP A 70 0.44 20.94 4.86
N LEU A 71 -0.44 20.00 5.24
CA LEU A 71 -0.76 19.67 6.63
C LEU A 71 0.43 19.02 7.34
N ILE A 72 1.09 18.06 6.69
CA ILE A 72 2.29 17.39 7.22
C ILE A 72 3.42 18.41 7.44
N ALA A 73 3.69 19.24 6.43
CA ALA A 73 4.76 20.23 6.47
C ALA A 73 4.55 21.33 7.52
N ALA A 74 3.30 21.54 7.97
CA ALA A 74 2.94 22.54 8.97
C ALA A 74 3.06 22.04 10.42
N ASP A 75 3.23 20.74 10.64
CA ASP A 75 3.28 20.13 11.97
C ASP A 75 4.54 19.27 12.14
N GLU A 76 5.38 19.64 13.11
CA GLU A 76 6.63 18.95 13.41
C GLU A 76 6.46 17.48 13.79
N THR A 77 5.41 17.17 14.52
CA THR A 77 5.08 15.79 14.89
C THR A 77 4.73 14.99 13.64
N MET A 78 4.01 15.61 12.71
CA MET A 78 3.58 14.96 11.46
C MET A 78 4.73 14.71 10.51
N TYR A 79 5.57 15.72 10.21
CA TYR A 79 6.68 15.48 9.28
C TYR A 79 7.72 14.51 9.85
N LYS A 80 7.96 14.47 11.17
CA LYS A 80 8.85 13.48 11.79
C LYS A 80 8.28 12.05 11.73
N ALA A 81 6.96 11.93 11.90
CA ALA A 81 6.28 10.64 11.76
C ALA A 81 6.33 10.13 10.31
N VAL A 82 6.12 11.02 9.34
CA VAL A 82 6.22 10.71 7.91
C VAL A 82 7.67 10.43 7.50
N GLU A 83 8.65 11.19 8.03
CA GLU A 83 10.08 10.91 7.82
C GLU A 83 10.42 9.49 8.25
N SER A 84 10.00 9.09 9.46
CA SER A 84 10.22 7.72 9.97
C SER A 84 9.57 6.65 9.09
N ALA A 85 8.38 6.93 8.56
CA ALA A 85 7.69 6.02 7.66
C ALA A 85 8.44 5.90 6.32
N LEU A 86 8.81 7.03 5.70
CA LEU A 86 9.55 7.04 4.44
C LEU A 86 10.92 6.36 4.59
N ASP A 87 11.67 6.67 5.64
CA ASP A 87 12.98 6.06 5.93
C ASP A 87 12.92 4.53 6.04
N PHE A 88 11.80 3.98 6.53
CA PHE A 88 11.58 2.54 6.57
C PHE A 88 11.45 1.91 5.18
N PHE A 89 10.77 2.59 4.24
CA PHE A 89 10.47 2.10 2.89
C PHE A 89 11.53 2.47 1.84
N PHE A 90 12.49 3.33 2.17
CA PHE A 90 13.59 3.66 1.28
C PHE A 90 14.83 2.81 1.55
N CYS A 91 15.69 2.70 0.54
CA CYS A 91 17.05 2.18 0.68
C CYS A 91 18.00 3.25 1.25
N GLU A 92 17.78 4.50 0.84
CA GLU A 92 18.50 5.68 1.31
C GLU A 92 17.95 6.18 2.65
N LYS A 93 18.77 6.96 3.37
CA LYS A 93 18.30 7.69 4.55
C LYS A 93 17.36 8.82 4.12
N VAL A 94 16.18 8.92 4.70
CA VAL A 94 15.23 10.01 4.46
C VAL A 94 15.26 11.00 5.61
N VAL A 95 15.37 12.30 5.31
CA VAL A 95 15.39 13.38 6.29
C VAL A 95 14.56 14.56 5.80
N TYR A 96 13.63 15.05 6.60
CA TYR A 96 12.89 16.28 6.33
C TYR A 96 13.78 17.50 6.59
N GLN A 97 13.75 18.45 5.67
CA GLN A 97 14.47 19.72 5.72
C GLN A 97 13.45 20.85 5.91
N PRO A 98 13.22 21.33 7.15
CA PRO A 98 12.22 22.36 7.44
C PRO A 98 12.41 23.65 6.63
N GLU A 99 13.67 24.04 6.39
CA GLU A 99 14.05 25.23 5.63
C GLU A 99 13.55 25.16 4.18
N HIS A 100 13.56 23.96 3.61
CA HIS A 100 13.13 23.70 2.24
C HIS A 100 11.68 23.20 2.15
N ARG A 101 11.10 22.78 3.28
CA ARG A 101 9.80 22.09 3.38
C ARG A 101 9.74 20.85 2.47
N MET A 102 10.82 20.08 2.44
CA MET A 102 11.04 18.92 1.56
C MET A 102 11.70 17.77 2.32
N PHE A 103 11.50 16.53 1.87
CA PHE A 103 12.32 15.41 2.34
C PHE A 103 13.48 15.19 1.38
N PHE A 104 14.69 15.03 1.90
CA PHE A 104 15.88 14.69 1.14
C PHE A 104 16.25 13.22 1.39
N THR A 105 16.74 12.56 0.36
CA THR A 105 17.26 11.18 0.45
C THR A 105 18.77 11.19 0.33
N TYR A 106 19.46 10.36 1.11
CA TYR A 106 20.92 10.29 1.16
C TYR A 106 21.41 8.85 1.06
N ASN A 107 22.24 8.58 0.05
CA ASN A 107 22.90 7.28 -0.15
C ASN A 107 24.29 7.19 0.52
N GLY A 108 24.68 8.20 1.30
CA GLY A 108 26.00 8.28 1.94
C GLY A 108 27.07 9.00 1.12
N ALA A 109 26.76 9.51 -0.08
CA ALA A 109 27.65 10.39 -0.82
C ALA A 109 27.88 11.70 -0.05
N ALA A 110 29.12 12.19 -0.08
CA ALA A 110 29.53 13.44 0.54
C ALA A 110 30.19 14.36 -0.48
N GLY A 111 30.03 15.67 -0.28
CA GLY A 111 30.67 16.70 -1.09
C GLY A 111 32.16 16.85 -0.77
N PRO A 112 32.85 17.74 -1.49
CA PRO A 112 34.28 18.03 -1.27
C PRO A 112 34.61 18.40 0.18
N ASP A 113 33.67 19.08 0.85
CA ASP A 113 33.82 19.55 2.23
C ASP A 113 33.34 18.54 3.29
N GLY A 114 32.91 17.34 2.88
CA GLY A 114 32.41 16.28 3.76
C GLY A 114 30.92 16.37 4.08
N ASP A 115 30.22 17.40 3.61
CA ASP A 115 28.78 17.56 3.81
C ASP A 115 27.97 16.50 3.03
N PRO A 116 26.92 15.89 3.61
CA PRO A 116 26.08 14.94 2.92
C PRO A 116 25.43 15.54 1.68
N LEU A 117 25.57 14.87 0.53
CA LEU A 117 24.91 15.28 -0.70
C LEU A 117 23.56 14.56 -0.85
N PRO A 118 22.46 15.29 -1.05
CA PRO A 118 21.17 14.66 -1.32
C PRO A 118 21.24 13.94 -2.67
N THR A 119 20.82 12.68 -2.67
CA THR A 119 20.66 11.83 -3.86
C THR A 119 19.33 12.07 -4.55
N GLY A 120 18.32 12.52 -3.78
CA GLY A 120 16.99 12.82 -4.30
C GLY A 120 16.17 13.66 -3.33
N ILE A 121 15.03 14.11 -3.82
CA ILE A 121 14.14 15.04 -3.12
C ILE A 121 12.70 14.53 -3.27
N ILE A 122 11.92 14.61 -2.19
CA ILE A 122 10.47 14.41 -2.18
C ILE A 122 9.84 15.74 -1.76
N HIS A 123 9.19 16.39 -2.73
CA HIS A 123 8.47 17.64 -2.54
C HIS A 123 6.97 17.44 -2.73
N ARG A 124 6.18 18.50 -2.46
CA ARG A 124 4.72 18.49 -2.43
C ARG A 124 4.07 17.81 -3.63
N GLU A 125 4.56 18.08 -4.84
CA GLU A 125 3.97 17.63 -6.10
C GLU A 125 4.20 16.15 -6.37
N ILE A 126 5.29 15.57 -5.86
CA ILE A 126 5.63 14.15 -6.08
C ILE A 126 5.34 13.25 -4.87
N TYR A 127 5.08 13.83 -3.69
CA TYR A 127 4.82 13.10 -2.46
C TYR A 127 3.68 12.06 -2.60
N GLY A 128 2.58 12.45 -3.23
CA GLY A 128 1.44 11.55 -3.46
C GLY A 128 1.83 10.33 -4.28
N GLN A 129 2.59 10.54 -5.36
CA GLN A 129 3.10 9.47 -6.21
C GLN A 129 4.06 8.55 -5.45
N VAL A 130 4.97 9.10 -4.63
CA VAL A 130 5.87 8.29 -3.80
C VAL A 130 5.09 7.41 -2.82
N CYS A 131 4.09 7.97 -2.14
CA CYS A 131 3.22 7.20 -1.25
C CYS A 131 2.49 6.07 -2.01
N ASP A 132 1.99 6.35 -3.22
CA ASP A 132 1.25 5.37 -4.02
C ASP A 132 2.14 4.20 -4.45
N LEU A 133 3.39 4.47 -4.79
CA LEU A 133 4.35 3.43 -5.18
C LEU A 133 4.73 2.55 -3.99
N ILE A 134 4.95 3.15 -2.81
CA ILE A 134 5.17 2.40 -1.57
C ILE A 134 3.95 1.53 -1.26
N LEU A 135 2.73 2.07 -1.36
CA LEU A 135 1.50 1.32 -1.08
C LEU A 135 1.32 0.16 -2.06
N GLN A 136 1.64 0.35 -3.34
CA GLN A 136 1.66 -0.75 -4.33
C GLN A 136 2.60 -1.88 -3.91
N GLN A 137 3.83 -1.56 -3.45
CA GLN A 137 4.78 -2.55 -2.91
C GLN A 137 4.29 -3.26 -1.63
N ASN A 138 3.22 -2.77 -1.00
CA ASN A 138 2.59 -3.38 0.18
C ASN A 138 1.23 -4.02 -0.17
N TYR A 139 0.95 -4.28 -1.45
CA TYR A 139 -0.31 -4.83 -1.96
C TYR A 139 -1.54 -3.94 -1.64
N ILE A 140 -1.33 -2.63 -1.48
CA ILE A 140 -2.39 -1.66 -1.23
C ILE A 140 -2.56 -0.79 -2.46
N GLN A 141 -3.71 -0.92 -3.11
CA GLN A 141 -4.10 -0.01 -4.18
C GLN A 141 -4.89 1.14 -3.57
N LYS A 142 -4.41 2.38 -3.73
CA LYS A 142 -5.31 3.52 -3.56
C LYS A 142 -6.40 3.38 -4.61
N LYS A 143 -7.65 3.42 -4.18
CA LYS A 143 -8.77 3.50 -5.12
C LYS A 143 -8.70 4.86 -5.79
N GLU A 144 -8.04 4.93 -6.94
CA GLU A 144 -8.33 5.97 -7.92
C GLU A 144 -9.74 5.70 -8.44
N GLU A 145 -10.74 6.37 -7.88
CA GLU A 145 -12.00 6.48 -8.59
C GLU A 145 -11.81 7.54 -9.67
N ASP A 146 -11.35 7.09 -10.84
CA ASP A 146 -11.38 7.91 -12.02
C ASP A 146 -12.85 8.11 -12.46
N LEU A 147 -13.47 9.16 -11.94
CA LEU A 147 -14.80 9.59 -12.32
C LEU A 147 -14.77 10.50 -13.57
N SER A 148 -13.59 10.79 -14.13
CA SER A 148 -13.42 11.76 -15.23
C SER A 148 -14.09 11.31 -16.54
N GLU A 149 -14.30 10.00 -16.71
CA GLU A 149 -15.04 9.45 -17.85
C GLU A 149 -16.57 9.64 -17.73
N ILE A 150 -17.09 9.98 -16.54
CA ILE A 150 -18.54 10.08 -16.30
C ILE A 150 -19.05 11.49 -16.64
N LYS A 151 -19.37 11.68 -17.93
CA LYS A 151 -19.84 12.96 -18.49
C LYS A 151 -21.21 13.45 -17.97
N SER A 152 -22.00 12.59 -17.30
CA SER A 152 -23.36 12.91 -16.86
C SER A 152 -23.45 13.22 -15.37
N LYS A 153 -23.92 14.43 -15.00
CA LYS A 153 -24.11 14.88 -13.61
C LYS A 153 -24.96 13.93 -12.76
N ARG A 154 -25.96 13.26 -13.37
CA ARG A 154 -26.83 12.31 -12.68
C ARG A 154 -26.11 10.99 -12.41
N ALA A 155 -25.34 10.49 -13.37
CA ALA A 155 -24.50 9.29 -13.23
C ALA A 155 -23.37 9.52 -12.21
N LEU A 156 -22.77 10.71 -12.21
CA LEU A 156 -21.79 11.14 -11.20
C LEU A 156 -22.40 11.13 -9.79
N SER A 157 -23.62 11.65 -9.62
CA SER A 157 -24.30 11.65 -8.32
C SER A 157 -24.64 10.25 -7.80
N ILE A 158 -24.90 9.30 -8.71
CA ILE A 158 -25.19 7.90 -8.39
C ILE A 158 -23.91 7.17 -8.02
N ALA A 159 -22.83 7.36 -8.79
CA ALA A 159 -21.50 6.84 -8.48
C ALA A 159 -21.01 7.35 -7.11
N MET A 160 -21.11 8.65 -6.84
CA MET A 160 -20.77 9.24 -5.53
C MET A 160 -21.61 8.68 -4.38
N LYS A 161 -22.90 8.38 -4.58
CA LYS A 161 -23.75 7.75 -3.56
C LYS A 161 -23.39 6.28 -3.32
N LEU A 162 -23.02 5.54 -4.37
CA LEU A 162 -22.53 4.16 -4.28
C LEU A 162 -21.15 4.10 -3.60
N GLN A 163 -20.25 5.04 -3.90
CA GLN A 163 -18.96 5.21 -3.24
C GLN A 163 -19.14 5.48 -1.75
N ARG A 164 -19.93 6.49 -1.38
CA ARG A 164 -20.26 6.79 0.03
C ARG A 164 -20.90 5.60 0.74
N GLY A 165 -21.73 4.81 0.05
CA GLY A 165 -22.32 3.58 0.58
C GLY A 165 -21.31 2.44 0.80
N ARG A 166 -20.24 2.37 -0.01
CA ARG A 166 -19.14 1.40 0.12
C ARG A 166 -18.13 1.81 1.20
N GLU A 167 -17.80 3.10 1.28
CA GLU A 167 -16.97 3.70 2.35
C GLU A 167 -17.64 3.56 3.72
N ALA A 168 -18.96 3.79 3.80
CA ALA A 168 -19.76 3.58 5.00
C ALA A 168 -19.87 2.09 5.42
N LYS A 169 -19.73 1.15 4.47
CA LYS A 169 -19.66 -0.29 4.74
C LYS A 169 -18.27 -0.74 5.17
N GLN A 170 -17.20 -0.14 4.63
CA GLN A 170 -15.82 -0.40 5.06
C GLN A 170 -15.55 0.13 6.47
N THR A 171 -16.09 1.28 6.85
CA THR A 171 -15.99 1.84 8.21
C THR A 171 -16.86 1.11 9.25
N LYS A 172 -17.92 0.40 8.81
CA LYS A 172 -18.78 -0.42 9.70
C LYS A 172 -18.41 -1.91 9.75
N ALA A 173 -17.54 -2.39 8.87
CA ALA A 173 -16.95 -3.70 9.05
C ALA A 173 -16.03 -3.61 10.28
N ARG A 174 -16.40 -4.28 11.38
CA ARG A 174 -15.40 -4.71 12.39
C ARG A 174 -14.16 -5.13 11.62
N SER A 175 -12.97 -4.60 11.96
CA SER A 175 -11.73 -5.03 11.31
C SER A 175 -11.80 -6.55 11.20
N ASN A 176 -11.82 -7.05 9.97
CA ASN A 176 -12.03 -8.48 9.77
C ASN A 176 -10.74 -9.10 10.30
N GLN A 177 -10.71 -9.50 11.58
CA GLN A 177 -9.49 -9.93 12.28
C GLN A 177 -8.77 -11.00 11.46
N ASN A 178 -9.53 -11.82 10.72
CA ASN A 178 -9.06 -12.82 9.77
C ASN A 178 -8.12 -12.29 8.66
N MET A 179 -8.20 -11.01 8.32
CA MET A 179 -7.35 -10.33 7.32
C MET A 179 -6.18 -9.56 7.94
N GLU A 180 -5.96 -9.67 9.25
CA GLU A 180 -4.79 -9.08 9.90
C GLU A 180 -3.51 -9.80 9.47
N LEU A 181 -2.41 -9.04 9.35
CA LEU A 181 -1.12 -9.53 8.84
C LEU A 181 -0.68 -10.85 9.52
N GLY A 182 -0.84 -10.97 10.84
CA GLY A 182 -0.48 -12.18 11.58
C GLY A 182 -1.29 -13.42 11.17
N ASN A 183 -2.59 -13.25 10.90
CA ASN A 183 -3.45 -14.34 10.43
C ASN A 183 -3.11 -14.76 9.00
N ILE A 184 -2.78 -13.80 8.13
CA ILE A 184 -2.32 -14.07 6.77
C ILE A 184 -0.99 -14.83 6.78
N ILE A 185 -0.02 -14.39 7.59
CA ILE A 185 1.27 -15.09 7.79
C ILE A 185 1.00 -16.53 8.23
N SER A 186 0.18 -16.73 9.26
CA SER A 186 -0.16 -18.06 9.77
C SER A 186 -0.82 -18.94 8.71
N ALA A 187 -1.79 -18.40 7.96
CA ALA A 187 -2.49 -19.12 6.91
C ALA A 187 -1.55 -19.56 5.78
N VAL A 188 -0.68 -18.67 5.30
CA VAL A 188 0.29 -18.99 4.24
C VAL A 188 1.30 -20.01 4.73
N ALA A 189 1.90 -19.81 5.90
CA ALA A 189 2.89 -20.72 6.48
C ALA A 189 2.35 -22.13 6.77
N ALA A 190 1.03 -22.27 6.98
CA ALA A 190 0.39 -23.55 7.26
C ALA A 190 -0.09 -24.28 5.98
N LYS A 191 -0.25 -23.58 4.87
CA LYS A 191 -0.88 -24.11 3.64
C LYS A 191 0.02 -24.15 2.43
N HIS A 192 1.01 -23.27 2.34
CA HIS A 192 1.95 -23.27 1.22
C HIS A 192 2.91 -24.45 1.33
N GLU A 193 3.25 -25.08 0.21
CA GLU A 193 4.08 -26.31 0.19
C GLU A 193 5.52 -26.06 0.68
N SER A 194 6.06 -24.86 0.41
CA SER A 194 7.46 -24.52 0.69
C SER A 194 7.65 -23.39 1.70
N LEU A 195 6.59 -22.64 2.03
CA LEU A 195 6.66 -21.55 3.00
C LEU A 195 6.11 -22.04 4.32
N ASN A 196 6.85 -21.80 5.39
CA ASN A 196 6.58 -22.29 6.73
C ASN A 196 7.06 -21.26 7.77
N PRO A 197 6.79 -21.47 9.07
CA PRO A 197 7.14 -20.48 10.09
C PRO A 197 8.64 -20.13 10.18
N LEU A 198 9.54 -20.95 9.61
CA LEU A 198 10.99 -20.71 9.64
C LEU A 198 11.44 -19.75 8.53
N ASN A 199 10.83 -19.81 7.35
CA ASN A 199 11.30 -19.08 6.16
C ASN A 199 10.31 -18.01 5.66
N ILE A 200 9.07 -17.97 6.17
CA ILE A 200 8.09 -16.95 5.76
C ILE A 200 8.56 -15.53 6.06
N TRP A 201 9.50 -15.35 6.97
CA TRP A 201 10.02 -14.03 7.33
C TRP A 201 10.92 -13.41 6.25
N ASP A 202 11.34 -14.19 5.25
CA ASP A 202 12.23 -13.81 4.15
C ASP A 202 11.51 -13.44 2.84
N ILE A 203 10.19 -13.26 2.89
CA ILE A 203 9.42 -12.75 1.75
C ILE A 203 8.95 -11.31 2.01
N THR A 204 8.62 -10.61 0.94
CA THR A 204 8.07 -9.26 1.01
C THR A 204 6.58 -9.28 1.39
N VAL A 205 6.06 -8.13 1.84
CA VAL A 205 4.61 -7.97 2.07
C VAL A 205 3.80 -8.25 0.81
N TYR A 206 4.29 -7.80 -0.35
CA TYR A 206 3.61 -8.06 -1.62
C TYR A 206 3.52 -9.55 -1.93
N GLN A 207 4.65 -10.27 -1.83
CA GLN A 207 4.72 -11.71 -2.08
C GLN A 207 3.82 -12.49 -1.12
N LEU A 208 3.73 -12.08 0.15
CA LEU A 208 2.82 -12.69 1.13
C LEU A 208 1.36 -12.59 0.68
N TRP A 209 0.92 -11.39 0.31
CA TRP A 209 -0.46 -11.16 -0.12
C TRP A 209 -0.78 -11.85 -1.44
N ASP A 210 0.09 -11.75 -2.45
CA ASP A 210 -0.06 -12.45 -3.72
C ASP A 210 -0.18 -13.97 -3.48
N THR A 211 0.69 -14.54 -2.64
CA THR A 211 0.64 -15.97 -2.27
C THR A 211 -0.66 -16.33 -1.56
N PHE A 212 -1.08 -15.54 -0.57
CA PHE A 212 -2.33 -15.76 0.16
C PHE A 212 -3.54 -15.78 -0.76
N TYR A 213 -3.62 -14.83 -1.69
CA TYR A 213 -4.71 -14.73 -2.64
C TYR A 213 -4.69 -15.89 -3.64
N ARG A 214 -3.53 -16.30 -4.15
CA ARG A 214 -3.42 -17.51 -5.01
C ARG A 214 -3.86 -18.78 -4.28
N LEU A 215 -3.47 -18.95 -3.01
CA LEU A 215 -3.94 -20.08 -2.21
C LEU A 215 -5.47 -20.07 -2.05
N CYS A 216 -6.06 -18.90 -1.80
CA CYS A 216 -7.51 -18.75 -1.77
C CYS A 216 -8.17 -19.14 -3.10
N SER A 217 -7.67 -18.62 -4.23
CA SER A 217 -8.18 -18.93 -5.56
C SER A 217 -8.08 -20.41 -5.89
N ASN A 218 -6.94 -21.05 -5.58
CA ASN A 218 -6.73 -22.47 -5.82
C ASN A 218 -7.67 -23.34 -4.98
N ASN A 219 -7.91 -22.97 -3.73
CA ASN A 219 -8.89 -23.66 -2.88
C ASN A 219 -10.31 -23.55 -3.46
N ILE A 220 -10.70 -22.36 -3.94
CA ILE A 220 -12.01 -22.15 -4.59
C ILE A 220 -12.11 -22.98 -5.86
N LEU A 221 -11.07 -22.97 -6.71
CA LEU A 221 -11.04 -23.73 -7.94
C LEU A 221 -11.13 -25.24 -7.68
N ALA A 222 -10.45 -25.75 -6.64
CA ALA A 222 -10.54 -27.15 -6.24
C ALA A 222 -11.96 -27.53 -5.81
N ILE A 223 -12.63 -26.70 -5.01
CA ILE A 223 -14.03 -26.89 -4.61
C ILE A 223 -14.94 -26.92 -5.84
N GLN A 224 -14.76 -25.98 -6.77
CA GLN A 224 -15.54 -25.93 -8.01
C GLN A 224 -15.29 -27.16 -8.89
N SER A 225 -14.03 -27.59 -9.04
CA SER A 225 -13.64 -28.78 -9.80
C SER A 225 -14.28 -30.04 -9.22
N MET A 226 -14.27 -30.21 -7.89
CA MET A 226 -14.95 -31.32 -7.22
C MET A 226 -16.47 -31.30 -7.45
N SER A 227 -17.08 -30.12 -7.41
CA SER A 227 -18.52 -29.97 -7.70
C SER A 227 -18.84 -30.38 -9.14
N VAL A 228 -18.02 -29.95 -10.11
CA VAL A 228 -18.17 -30.33 -11.52
C VAL A 228 -17.97 -31.83 -11.73
N ALA A 229 -16.99 -32.44 -11.06
CA ALA A 229 -16.76 -33.88 -11.14
C ALA A 229 -17.95 -34.69 -10.60
N ALA A 230 -18.60 -34.22 -9.53
CA ALA A 230 -19.73 -34.91 -8.91
C ALA A 230 -21.06 -34.69 -9.66
N TRP A 231 -21.30 -33.48 -10.17
CA TRP A 231 -22.63 -33.05 -10.65
C TRP A 231 -22.67 -32.63 -12.13
N GLY A 232 -21.51 -32.59 -12.79
CA GLY A 232 -21.33 -32.04 -14.13
C GLY A 232 -21.35 -30.50 -14.15
N ASP A 233 -20.88 -29.91 -15.25
CA ASP A 233 -20.88 -28.46 -15.48
C ASP A 233 -21.98 -28.04 -16.46
N LYS A 234 -23.24 -28.19 -16.04
CA LYS A 234 -24.40 -27.91 -16.90
C LYS A 234 -24.51 -26.43 -17.29
N GLU A 235 -24.07 -25.53 -16.40
CA GLU A 235 -24.15 -24.08 -16.57
C GLU A 235 -22.90 -23.47 -17.22
N LYS A 236 -21.87 -24.30 -17.53
CA LYS A 236 -20.59 -23.89 -18.12
C LYS A 236 -19.90 -22.76 -17.34
N GLN A 237 -19.97 -22.82 -16.02
CA GLN A 237 -19.43 -21.78 -15.12
C GLN A 237 -18.02 -22.12 -14.64
N PHE A 238 -17.53 -23.33 -14.90
CA PHE A 238 -16.19 -23.72 -14.47
C PHE A 238 -15.14 -23.17 -15.42
N ASP A 239 -14.27 -22.31 -14.89
CA ASP A 239 -13.12 -21.79 -15.61
C ASP A 239 -11.82 -22.44 -15.08
N ALA A 240 -11.34 -23.43 -15.82
CA ALA A 240 -10.08 -24.09 -15.52
C ALA A 240 -8.86 -23.15 -15.56
N SER A 241 -8.97 -21.97 -16.20
CA SER A 241 -7.90 -20.98 -16.26
C SER A 241 -7.83 -20.08 -15.03
N GLY A 242 -8.80 -20.17 -14.11
CA GLY A 242 -8.89 -19.32 -12.92
C GLY A 242 -7.68 -19.35 -11.99
N TRP A 243 -6.83 -20.40 -12.03
CA TRP A 243 -5.66 -20.53 -11.15
C TRP A 243 -4.54 -19.53 -11.44
N PHE A 244 -4.41 -19.03 -12.69
CA PHE A 244 -3.38 -18.08 -13.07
C PHE A 244 -3.91 -16.68 -13.39
N GLN A 245 -5.24 -16.51 -13.39
CA GLN A 245 -5.84 -15.20 -13.56
C GLN A 245 -5.51 -14.31 -12.35
N ARG A 246 -5.14 -13.06 -12.64
CA ARG A 246 -4.90 -12.06 -11.59
C ARG A 246 -6.20 -11.77 -10.87
N MET A 247 -6.20 -11.83 -9.54
CA MET A 247 -7.29 -11.25 -8.76
C MET A 247 -7.13 -9.72 -8.81
N GLY A 248 -8.10 -9.06 -9.45
CA GLY A 248 -8.12 -7.62 -9.72
C GLY A 248 -8.13 -6.77 -8.46
#